data_AF-T1A0T6-F1
#
_entry.id   AF-T1A0T6-F1
#
_cell.length_a   1.000
_cell.length_b   1.000
_cell.length_c   1.000
_cell.angle_alpha   90.00
_cell.angle_beta   90.00
_cell.angle_gamma   90.00
#
_symmetry.space_group_name_H-M   'P 1'
#
loop_
_entity.id
_entity.type
_entity.pdbx_description
1 polymer ?
#
loop_
_entity_poly.entity_id
_entity_poly.type
_entity_poly.pdbx_seq_one_letter_code
_entity_poly.pdbx_strand_id
1 'polypeptide(L)'
;GAALAALKSNPLPNVLRVVPRPRASGPLALEALRRTFAAWPEVDMVQLDTQWVMRFEAIVALVRRLVLLAAVLLGAGVLAVVGNTIRLEILNRSDEIEVTKLVGGSNSFVRRPFVYTGALYGLGGALLAWLILEGAVLALSGAGCPPRGTLWQRLCVARPRRPGAGAAVRRRHGPRLARGLDLGLSPFAQHRAARLMRLGASAARQASGIT
;
A
#
# COMPACT_ATOMS: atom_id res chain seq x y z
N GLY A 1 -5.77 -26.61 27.66
CA GLY A 1 -7.02 -27.37 27.39
C GLY A 1 -6.67 -28.73 26.85
N ALA A 2 -6.98 -29.79 27.61
CA ALA A 2 -6.64 -31.18 27.26
C ALA A 2 -7.29 -31.67 25.95
N ALA A 3 -8.34 -31.00 25.46
CA ALA A 3 -9.04 -31.34 24.23
C ALA A 3 -8.23 -31.08 22.93
N LEU A 4 -7.30 -30.12 22.90
CA LEU A 4 -6.47 -29.88 21.70
C LEU A 4 -5.32 -30.89 21.53
N ALA A 5 -4.89 -31.54 22.61
CA ALA A 5 -3.78 -32.50 22.59
C ALA A 5 -4.18 -33.88 22.05
N ALA A 6 -5.49 -34.18 21.99
CA ALA A 6 -6.03 -35.45 21.49
C ALA A 6 -6.22 -35.49 19.95
N LEU A 7 -6.08 -34.35 19.25
CA LEU A 7 -6.19 -34.29 17.80
C LEU A 7 -4.82 -34.52 17.13
N LYS A 8 -4.62 -35.71 16.53
CA LYS A 8 -3.40 -36.08 15.80
C LYS A 8 -3.16 -35.26 14.52
N SER A 9 -4.20 -34.69 13.93
CA SER A 9 -4.14 -33.91 12.67
C SER A 9 -5.11 -32.73 12.71
N ASN A 10 -4.73 -31.63 12.06
CA ASN A 10 -5.54 -30.42 11.99
C ASN A 10 -6.83 -30.67 11.18
N PRO A 11 -8.03 -30.63 11.80
CA PRO A 11 -9.30 -30.95 11.15
C PRO A 11 -9.89 -29.75 10.40
N LEU A 12 -9.30 -28.55 10.55
CA LEU A 12 -9.69 -27.36 9.81
C LEU A 12 -8.92 -27.31 8.48
N PRO A 13 -9.61 -27.08 7.34
CA PRO A 13 -8.93 -26.82 6.07
C PRO A 13 -8.00 -25.62 6.19
N ASN A 14 -6.87 -25.69 5.50
CA ASN A 14 -5.86 -24.63 5.43
C ASN A 14 -6.38 -23.44 4.61
N VAL A 15 -6.75 -22.35 5.29
CA VAL A 15 -7.21 -21.12 4.62
C VAL A 15 -6.06 -20.10 4.53
N LEU A 16 -5.72 -19.69 3.31
CA LEU A 16 -4.76 -18.62 3.06
C LEU A 16 -5.50 -17.33 2.72
N ARG A 17 -5.44 -16.33 3.61
CA ARG A 17 -6.00 -15.00 3.34
C ARG A 17 -4.98 -14.16 2.57
N VAL A 18 -5.27 -13.88 1.30
CA VAL A 18 -4.47 -12.99 0.46
C VAL A 18 -5.14 -11.63 0.40
N VAL A 19 -4.45 -10.58 0.85
CA VAL A 19 -4.92 -9.20 0.74
C VAL A 19 -4.12 -8.50 -0.36
N PRO A 20 -4.76 -8.13 -1.49
CA PRO A 20 -4.10 -7.40 -2.55
C PRO A 20 -3.64 -6.03 -2.05
N ARG A 21 -2.57 -5.51 -2.65
CA ARG A 21 -2.15 -4.12 -2.40
C ARG A 21 -3.22 -3.15 -2.90
N PRO A 22 -3.42 -1.97 -2.27
CA PRO A 22 -4.48 -1.02 -2.63
C PRO A 22 -4.52 -0.59 -4.11
N ARG A 23 -3.39 -0.64 -4.82
CA ARG A 23 -3.31 -0.32 -6.27
C ARG A 23 -3.79 -1.44 -7.19
N ALA A 24 -3.95 -2.65 -6.68
CA ALA A 24 -4.35 -3.85 -7.41
C ALA A 24 -5.68 -4.42 -6.91
N SER A 25 -6.51 -3.59 -6.25
CA SER A 25 -7.80 -3.98 -5.67
C SER A 25 -8.97 -3.89 -6.65
N GLY A 26 -8.73 -3.45 -7.89
CA GLY A 26 -9.79 -3.26 -8.88
C GLY A 26 -10.47 -4.58 -9.27
N PRO A 27 -11.75 -4.55 -9.71
CA PRO A 27 -12.53 -5.76 -9.99
C PRO A 27 -11.86 -6.70 -11.00
N LEU A 28 -11.27 -6.11 -12.05
CA LEU A 28 -10.57 -6.83 -13.13
C LEU A 28 -9.27 -7.50 -12.65
N ALA A 29 -8.52 -6.83 -11.78
CA ALA A 29 -7.29 -7.37 -11.19
C ALA A 29 -7.59 -8.50 -10.19
N LEU A 30 -8.68 -8.37 -9.43
CA LEU A 30 -9.16 -9.38 -8.50
C LEU A 30 -9.64 -10.65 -9.24
N GLU A 31 -10.34 -10.48 -10.35
CA GLU A 31 -10.80 -11.60 -11.18
C GLU A 31 -9.64 -12.33 -11.88
N ALA A 32 -8.65 -11.59 -12.40
CA ALA A 32 -7.43 -12.18 -12.95
C ALA A 32 -6.64 -12.96 -11.89
N LEU A 33 -6.58 -12.44 -10.66
CA LEU A 33 -5.94 -13.10 -9.53
C LEU A 33 -6.68 -14.38 -9.14
N ARG A 34 -8.02 -14.35 -9.10
CA ARG A 34 -8.87 -15.52 -8.86
C ARG A 34 -8.59 -16.62 -9.89
N ARG A 35 -8.55 -16.30 -11.19
CA ARG A 35 -8.27 -17.27 -12.26
C ARG A 35 -6.89 -17.90 -12.12
N THR A 36 -5.88 -17.11 -11.77
CA THR A 36 -4.52 -17.60 -11.54
C THR A 36 -4.47 -18.61 -10.38
N PHE A 37 -5.12 -18.30 -9.26
CA PHE A 37 -5.16 -19.21 -8.10
C PHE A 37 -6.02 -20.44 -8.33
N ALA A 38 -7.11 -20.33 -9.10
CA ALA A 38 -7.95 -21.47 -9.46
C ALA A 38 -7.27 -22.46 -10.44
N ALA A 39 -6.19 -22.05 -11.11
CA ALA A 39 -5.42 -22.91 -12.00
C ALA A 39 -4.39 -23.78 -11.27
N TRP A 40 -4.19 -23.60 -9.96
CA TRP A 40 -3.23 -24.38 -9.18
C TRP A 40 -3.88 -25.67 -8.66
N PRO A 41 -3.24 -26.84 -8.84
CA PRO A 41 -3.79 -28.13 -8.42
C PRO A 41 -3.91 -28.29 -6.91
N GLU A 42 -3.21 -27.47 -6.11
CA GLU A 42 -3.28 -27.47 -4.64
C GLU A 42 -4.41 -26.59 -4.06
N VAL A 43 -5.24 -25.95 -4.89
CA VAL A 43 -6.29 -25.02 -4.47
C VAL A 43 -7.68 -25.60 -4.76
N ASP A 44 -8.38 -26.05 -3.72
CA ASP A 44 -9.74 -26.60 -3.85
C ASP A 44 -10.82 -25.54 -4.08
N MET A 45 -10.73 -24.37 -3.42
CA MET A 45 -11.78 -23.34 -3.52
C MET A 45 -11.21 -21.92 -3.35
N VAL A 46 -11.48 -21.05 -4.33
CA VAL A 46 -11.21 -19.60 -4.25
C VAL A 46 -12.52 -18.86 -4.04
N GLN A 47 -12.75 -18.37 -2.82
CA GLN A 47 -13.90 -17.52 -2.50
C GLN A 47 -13.56 -16.05 -2.78
N LEU A 48 -14.25 -15.48 -3.77
CA LEU A 48 -14.19 -14.06 -4.10
C LEU A 48 -15.61 -13.54 -4.29
N ASP A 49 -16.08 -12.70 -3.37
CA ASP A 49 -17.41 -12.06 -3.44
C ASP A 49 -17.35 -10.84 -4.38
N THR A 50 -17.31 -11.13 -5.68
CA THR A 50 -17.19 -10.12 -6.76
C THR A 50 -18.35 -9.14 -6.76
N GLN A 51 -19.58 -9.57 -6.44
CA GLN A 51 -20.75 -8.69 -6.43
C GLN A 51 -20.65 -7.59 -5.37
N TRP A 52 -20.11 -7.90 -4.18
CA TRP A 52 -19.94 -6.90 -3.13
C TRP A 52 -18.85 -5.89 -3.50
N VAL A 53 -17.72 -6.37 -4.03
CA VAL A 53 -16.62 -5.52 -4.49
C VAL A 53 -17.08 -4.57 -5.60
N MET A 54 -17.86 -5.05 -6.57
CA MET A 54 -18.41 -4.22 -7.66
C MET A 54 -19.35 -3.14 -7.13
N ARG A 55 -20.21 -3.45 -6.16
CA ARG A 55 -21.12 -2.47 -5.54
C ARG A 55 -20.34 -1.42 -4.74
N PHE A 56 -19.34 -1.82 -3.97
CA PHE A 56 -18.51 -0.91 -3.20
C PHE A 56 -17.71 0.05 -4.11
N GLU A 57 -17.09 -0.48 -5.17
CA GLU A 57 -16.39 0.35 -6.16
C GLU A 57 -17.34 1.36 -6.83
N ALA A 58 -18.58 0.97 -7.13
CA ALA A 58 -19.58 1.90 -7.67
C ALA A 58 -19.92 3.03 -6.69
N ILE A 59 -20.07 2.73 -5.39
CA ILE A 59 -20.31 3.74 -4.35
C ILE A 59 -19.11 4.67 -4.22
N VAL A 60 -17.88 4.13 -4.17
CA VAL A 60 -16.65 4.94 -4.09
C VAL A 60 -16.50 5.82 -5.33
N ALA A 61 -16.82 5.32 -6.52
CA ALA A 61 -16.79 6.09 -7.75
C ALA A 61 -17.81 7.25 -7.73
N LEU A 62 -19.01 7.02 -7.20
CA LEU A 62 -20.02 8.07 -7.03
C LEU A 62 -19.53 9.14 -6.04
N VAL A 63 -19.01 8.74 -4.88
CA VAL A 63 -18.48 9.66 -3.87
C VAL A 63 -17.33 10.50 -4.45
N ARG A 64 -16.40 9.89 -5.20
CA ARG A 64 -15.32 10.62 -5.88
C ARG A 64 -15.86 11.69 -6.83
N ARG A 65 -16.88 11.37 -7.62
CA ARG A 65 -17.51 12.33 -8.54
C ARG A 65 -18.18 13.48 -7.79
N LEU A 66 -18.88 13.18 -6.69
CA LEU A 66 -19.51 14.21 -5.85
C LEU A 66 -18.47 15.13 -5.20
N VAL A 67 -17.38 14.57 -4.67
CA VAL A 67 -16.29 15.36 -4.10
C VAL A 67 -15.63 16.25 -5.15
N LEU A 68 -15.40 15.74 -6.36
CA LEU A 68 -14.88 16.55 -7.47
C LEU A 68 -15.83 17.68 -7.85
N LEU A 69 -17.13 17.38 -7.97
CA LEU A 69 -18.15 18.40 -8.26
C LEU A 69 -18.18 19.48 -7.17
N ALA A 70 -18.19 19.07 -5.90
CA ALA A 70 -18.17 19.99 -4.77
C ALA A 70 -16.88 20.83 -4.74
N ALA A 71 -15.73 20.24 -5.02
CA ALA A 71 -14.45 20.96 -5.09
C ALA A 71 -14.47 22.03 -6.18
N VAL A 72 -15.00 21.72 -7.37
CA VAL A 72 -15.14 22.69 -8.46
C VAL A 72 -16.14 23.79 -8.09
N LEU A 73 -17.29 23.44 -7.52
CA LEU A 73 -18.32 24.41 -7.14
C LEU A 73 -17.83 25.37 -6.06
N LEU A 74 -17.18 24.84 -5.01
CA LEU A 74 -16.59 25.65 -3.95
C LEU A 74 -15.43 26.50 -4.47
N GLY A 75 -14.58 25.96 -5.34
CA GLY A 75 -13.51 26.71 -5.99
C GLY A 75 -14.05 27.88 -6.82
N ALA A 76 -15.11 27.65 -7.61
CA ALA A 76 -15.80 28.70 -8.35
C ALA A 76 -16.43 29.75 -7.42
N GLY A 77 -17.01 29.32 -6.30
CA GLY A 77 -17.55 30.22 -5.27
C GLY A 77 -16.49 31.13 -4.67
N VAL A 78 -15.31 30.59 -4.32
CA VAL A 78 -14.17 31.38 -3.83
C VAL A 78 -13.71 32.39 -4.88
N LEU A 79 -13.58 31.98 -6.15
CA LEU A 79 -13.21 32.89 -7.23
C LEU A 79 -14.26 34.01 -7.42
N ALA A 80 -15.55 33.68 -7.33
CA ALA A 80 -16.63 34.66 -7.41
C ALA A 80 -16.59 35.66 -6.25
N VAL A 81 -16.36 35.20 -5.02
CA VAL A 81 -16.22 36.06 -3.84
C VAL A 81 -15.01 36.98 -3.98
N VAL A 82 -13.84 36.45 -4.33
CA VAL A 82 -12.62 37.25 -4.52
C VAL A 82 -12.80 38.26 -5.65
N GLY A 83 -13.38 37.84 -6.78
CA GLY A 83 -13.68 38.74 -7.90
C GLY A 83 -14.65 39.86 -7.51
N ASN A 84 -15.67 39.55 -6.72
CA ASN A 84 -16.61 40.53 -6.22
C ASN A 84 -15.96 41.52 -5.25
N THR A 85 -15.12 41.03 -4.32
CA THR A 85 -14.36 41.88 -3.40
C THR A 85 -13.43 42.82 -4.16
N ILE A 86 -12.70 42.32 -5.17
CA ILE A 86 -11.83 43.15 -6.02
C ILE A 86 -12.65 44.24 -6.73
N ARG A 87 -13.81 43.91 -7.27
CA ARG A 87 -14.68 44.89 -7.94
C ARG A 87 -15.14 45.99 -6.99
N LEU A 88 -15.53 45.63 -5.77
CA LEU A 88 -15.92 46.59 -4.74
C LEU A 88 -14.75 47.48 -4.31
N GLU A 89 -13.55 46.91 -4.17
CA GLU A 89 -12.35 47.67 -3.81
C GLU A 89 -11.93 48.66 -4.90
N ILE A 90 -12.05 48.29 -6.17
CA ILE A 90 -11.82 49.18 -7.31
C ILE A 90 -12.80 50.36 -7.29
N LEU A 91 -14.08 50.08 -7.05
CA LEU A 91 -15.11 51.12 -6.98
C LEU A 91 -14.86 52.08 -5.82
N ASN A 92 -14.35 51.59 -4.70
CA ASN A 92 -14.04 52.44 -3.54
C ASN A 92 -12.80 53.33 -3.74
N ARG A 93 -11.96 53.03 -4.74
CA ARG A 93 -10.79 53.84 -5.12
C ARG A 93 -10.92 54.45 -6.51
N SER A 94 -12.14 54.58 -7.04
CA SER A 94 -12.39 55.09 -8.39
C SER A 94 -11.81 56.48 -8.61
N ASP A 95 -11.89 57.34 -7.61
CA ASP A 95 -11.55 58.76 -7.71
C ASP A 95 -10.03 58.95 -7.89
N GLU A 96 -9.23 58.14 -7.21
CA GLU A 96 -7.77 58.14 -7.34
C GLU A 96 -7.32 57.60 -8.72
N ILE A 97 -8.05 56.61 -9.24
CA ILE A 97 -7.81 56.03 -10.57
C ILE A 97 -8.15 57.04 -11.67
N GLU A 98 -9.20 57.85 -11.49
CA GLU A 98 -9.60 58.89 -12.44
C GLU A 98 -8.54 59.98 -12.58
N VAL A 99 -8.00 60.47 -11.46
CA VAL A 99 -6.87 61.43 -11.47
C VAL A 99 -5.65 60.84 -12.18
N THR A 100 -5.33 59.57 -11.92
CA THR A 100 -4.20 58.88 -12.56
C THR A 100 -4.39 58.74 -14.08
N LYS A 101 -5.63 58.56 -14.55
CA LYS A 101 -5.94 58.52 -15.99
C LYS A 101 -5.82 59.90 -16.64
N LEU A 102 -6.20 60.97 -15.94
CA LEU A 102 -6.08 62.36 -16.44
C LEU A 102 -4.62 62.77 -16.68
N VAL A 103 -3.67 62.23 -15.92
CA VAL A 103 -2.22 62.49 -16.08
C VAL A 103 -1.57 61.54 -17.13
N GLY A 104 -2.37 60.71 -17.84
CA GLY A 104 -1.89 59.84 -18.92
C GLY A 104 -1.63 58.38 -18.51
N GLY A 105 -2.17 57.92 -17.38
CA GLY A 105 -2.02 56.53 -16.92
C GLY A 105 -2.65 55.49 -17.86
N SER A 106 -1.86 54.50 -18.28
CA SER A 106 -2.32 53.39 -19.13
C SER A 106 -3.22 52.40 -18.37
N ASN A 107 -4.27 51.89 -19.02
CA ASN A 107 -5.17 50.83 -18.49
C ASN A 107 -4.42 49.58 -18.00
N SER A 108 -3.22 49.32 -18.55
CA SER A 108 -2.41 48.18 -18.12
C SER A 108 -1.80 48.36 -16.73
N PHE A 109 -1.61 49.59 -16.26
CA PHE A 109 -1.11 49.89 -14.91
C PHE A 109 -2.17 49.56 -13.85
N VAL A 110 -3.44 49.84 -14.16
CA VAL A 110 -4.58 49.55 -13.30
C VAL A 110 -4.81 48.04 -13.14
N ARG A 111 -4.70 47.25 -14.23
CA ARG A 111 -5.05 45.82 -14.18
C ARG A 111 -4.01 44.91 -13.48
N ARG A 112 -2.73 45.28 -13.49
CA ARG A 112 -1.62 44.49 -12.93
C ARG A 112 -1.78 44.14 -11.45
N PRO A 113 -2.01 45.08 -10.52
CA PRO A 113 -2.11 44.77 -9.09
C PRO A 113 -3.18 43.72 -8.79
N PHE A 114 -4.32 43.74 -9.48
CA PHE A 114 -5.40 42.77 -9.28
C PHE A 114 -5.03 41.33 -9.66
N VAL A 115 -4.26 41.17 -10.74
CA VAL A 115 -3.76 39.86 -11.15
C VAL A 115 -2.74 39.35 -10.12
N TYR A 116 -1.88 40.22 -9.60
CA TYR A 116 -0.90 39.85 -8.59
C TYR A 116 -1.53 39.49 -7.24
N THR A 117 -2.49 40.27 -6.74
CA THR A 117 -3.18 39.96 -5.48
C THR A 117 -3.96 38.67 -5.59
N GLY A 118 -4.71 38.46 -6.68
CA GLY A 118 -5.40 37.20 -6.94
C GLY A 118 -4.45 36.00 -6.99
N ALA A 119 -3.31 36.13 -7.68
CA ALA A 119 -2.28 35.09 -7.72
C ALA A 119 -1.67 34.81 -6.34
N LEU A 120 -1.41 35.84 -5.53
CA LEU A 120 -0.88 35.70 -4.18
C LEU A 120 -1.87 35.03 -3.24
N TYR A 121 -3.16 35.39 -3.28
CA TYR A 121 -4.20 34.71 -2.50
C TYR A 121 -4.37 33.26 -2.92
N GLY A 122 -4.34 32.97 -4.23
CA GLY A 122 -4.40 31.60 -4.76
C GLY A 122 -3.21 30.75 -4.34
N LEU A 123 -1.99 31.27 -4.48
CA LEU A 123 -0.76 30.58 -4.07
C LEU A 123 -0.70 30.39 -2.55
N GLY A 124 -1.05 31.42 -1.78
CA GLY A 124 -1.10 31.34 -0.32
C GLY A 124 -2.11 30.30 0.16
N GLY A 125 -3.32 30.30 -0.42
CA GLY A 125 -4.35 29.30 -0.13
C GLY A 125 -3.93 27.88 -0.51
N ALA A 126 -3.31 27.69 -1.67
CA ALA A 126 -2.80 26.40 -2.12
C ALA A 126 -1.68 25.88 -1.21
N LEU A 127 -0.75 26.75 -0.82
CA LEU A 127 0.35 26.41 0.09
C LEU A 127 -0.18 26.04 1.49
N LEU A 128 -1.12 26.83 2.02
CA LEU A 128 -1.74 26.57 3.31
C LEU A 128 -2.53 25.25 3.29
N ALA A 129 -3.34 25.02 2.26
CA ALA A 129 -4.07 23.78 2.08
C ALA A 129 -3.14 22.57 1.99
N TRP A 130 -2.03 22.69 1.27
CA TRP A 130 -0.99 21.66 1.18
C TRP A 130 -0.38 21.35 2.55
N LEU A 131 -0.01 22.37 3.32
CA LEU A 131 0.55 22.20 4.67
C LEU A 131 -0.44 21.54 5.63
N ILE A 132 -1.72 21.94 5.59
CA ILE A 132 -2.77 21.35 6.41
C ILE A 132 -2.98 19.88 6.02
N LEU A 133 -3.02 19.56 4.73
CA LEU A 133 -3.20 18.19 4.24
C LEU A 133 -2.04 17.29 4.69
N GLU A 134 -0.80 17.74 4.50
CA GLU A 134 0.39 17.01 4.97
C GLU A 134 0.39 16.85 6.50
N GLY A 135 0.04 17.90 7.24
CA GLY A 135 -0.07 17.85 8.70
C GLY A 135 -1.16 16.88 9.17
N ALA A 136 -2.32 16.88 8.52
CA ALA A 136 -3.40 15.94 8.82
C ALA A 136 -2.96 14.50 8.55
N VAL A 137 -2.32 14.23 7.41
CA VAL A 137 -1.80 12.90 7.08
C VAL A 137 -0.78 12.44 8.12
N LEU A 138 0.12 13.31 8.57
CA LEU A 138 1.09 12.99 9.62
C LEU A 138 0.40 12.66 10.96
N ALA A 139 -0.63 13.42 11.34
CA ALA A 139 -1.39 13.20 12.56
C ALA A 139 -2.15 11.86 12.52
N LEU A 140 -2.82 11.56 11.40
CA LEU A 140 -3.59 10.33 11.18
C LEU A 140 -2.71 9.08 11.04
N SER A 141 -1.51 9.22 10.47
CA SER A 141 -0.58 8.09 10.27
C SER A 141 0.25 7.72 11.50
N GLY A 142 0.11 8.44 12.62
CA GLY A 142 0.61 8.08 13.94
C GLY A 142 2.08 7.68 13.97
N ALA A 143 3.03 8.63 13.98
CA ALA A 143 4.49 8.41 13.97
C ALA A 143 5.02 7.41 12.91
N GLY A 144 4.17 6.99 11.97
CA GLY A 144 4.48 6.18 10.82
C GLY A 144 4.94 7.04 9.65
N CYS A 145 5.61 6.40 8.70
CA CYS A 145 6.13 7.11 7.53
C CYS A 145 4.98 7.53 6.60
N PRO A 146 5.01 8.76 6.05
CA PRO A 146 3.95 9.24 5.18
C PRO A 146 3.84 8.40 3.89
N PRO A 147 2.66 8.41 3.23
CA PRO A 147 2.41 7.66 2.00
C PRO A 147 3.40 8.02 0.88
N ARG A 148 3.67 7.05 -0.01
CA ARG A 148 4.63 7.24 -1.12
C ARG A 148 4.18 8.37 -2.06
N GLY A 149 5.03 9.38 -2.23
CA GLY A 149 4.80 10.52 -3.13
C GLY A 149 4.83 11.90 -2.46
N THR A 150 4.85 11.98 -1.13
CA THR A 150 5.02 13.25 -0.40
C THR A 150 6.50 13.65 -0.37
N LEU A 151 6.78 14.95 -0.33
CA LEU A 151 8.16 15.47 -0.24
C LEU A 151 8.86 14.97 1.05
N TRP A 152 8.06 14.72 2.09
CA TRP A 152 8.46 14.16 3.38
C TRP A 152 8.89 12.70 3.35
N GLN A 153 8.57 11.94 2.29
CA GLN A 153 9.01 10.55 2.16
C GLN A 153 10.55 10.44 2.12
N ARG A 154 11.25 11.44 1.58
CA ARG A 154 12.73 11.50 1.54
C ARG A 154 13.35 11.85 2.90
N LEU A 155 12.63 12.63 3.71
CA LEU A 155 13.06 13.06 5.05
C LEU A 155 12.66 12.06 6.14
N CYS A 156 11.81 11.10 5.81
CA CYS A 156 11.46 10.00 6.67
C CYS A 156 12.67 9.08 6.83
N VAL A 157 13.55 9.42 7.78
CA VAL A 157 14.58 8.53 8.30
C VAL A 157 13.84 7.27 8.72
N ALA A 158 14.07 6.18 7.98
CA ALA A 158 13.48 4.89 8.25
C ALA A 158 13.82 4.49 9.69
N ARG A 159 12.94 4.81 10.63
CA ARG A 159 13.05 4.33 12.00
C ARG A 159 13.10 2.81 11.86
N PRO A 160 14.19 2.14 12.32
CA PRO A 160 14.33 0.72 12.11
C PRO A 160 13.07 0.05 12.62
N ARG A 161 12.38 -0.62 11.70
CA ARG A 161 11.15 -1.36 11.95
C ARG A 161 11.45 -2.29 13.12
N ARG A 162 10.97 -1.96 14.34
CA ARG A 162 11.16 -2.83 15.51
C ARG A 162 10.67 -4.23 15.08
N PRO A 163 11.54 -5.25 15.04
CA PRO A 163 11.13 -6.60 14.69
C PRO A 163 10.40 -7.17 15.90
N GLY A 164 9.13 -6.82 16.06
CA GLY A 164 8.45 -7.08 17.33
C GLY A 164 6.96 -6.81 17.31
N ALA A 165 6.27 -7.19 16.23
CA ALA A 165 4.83 -7.46 16.28
C ALA A 165 4.40 -8.23 15.02
N GLY A 166 4.24 -9.55 15.16
CA GLY A 166 3.21 -10.26 14.40
C GLY A 166 3.53 -10.86 13.02
N ALA A 167 4.80 -11.00 12.63
CA ALA A 167 5.16 -11.81 11.46
C ALA A 167 6.18 -12.89 11.83
N ALA A 168 5.89 -13.66 12.87
CA ALA A 168 6.50 -14.97 13.05
C ALA A 168 5.91 -15.91 11.99
N VAL A 169 6.37 -15.77 10.75
CA VAL A 169 6.35 -16.88 9.80
C VAL A 169 7.29 -17.91 10.42
N ARG A 170 6.71 -18.82 11.21
CA ARG A 170 7.40 -20.00 11.69
C ARG A 170 7.69 -20.85 10.46
N ARG A 171 8.81 -20.56 9.76
CA ARG A 171 9.43 -21.53 8.87
C ARG A 171 9.73 -22.73 9.75
N ARG A 172 8.85 -23.72 9.71
CA ARG A 172 9.10 -25.03 10.29
C ARG A 172 10.22 -25.63 9.43
N HIS A 173 11.46 -25.40 9.82
CA HIS A 173 12.58 -26.23 9.40
C HIS A 173 12.23 -27.66 9.80
N GLY A 174 11.71 -28.42 8.86
CA GLY A 174 11.88 -29.86 8.85
C GLY A 174 12.97 -30.18 7.85
N PRO A 175 14.13 -30.68 8.31
CA PRO A 175 14.95 -31.50 7.46
C PRO A 175 15.07 -32.88 8.11
N ARG A 176 14.51 -33.88 7.42
CA ARG A 176 15.06 -35.23 7.20
C ARG A 176 13.92 -36.19 6.83
N LEU A 177 13.37 -36.00 5.63
CA LEU A 177 12.93 -37.15 4.84
C LEU A 177 14.19 -37.79 4.26
N ALA A 178 14.81 -38.65 5.07
CA ALA A 178 15.75 -39.63 4.58
C ALA A 178 15.00 -40.95 4.47
N ARG A 179 14.85 -41.41 3.21
CA ARG A 179 14.72 -42.81 2.79
C ARG A 179 13.56 -43.62 3.35
N GLY A 180 12.70 -44.06 2.44
CA GLY A 180 11.76 -45.13 2.67
C GLY A 180 11.00 -45.46 1.39
N LEU A 181 11.75 -45.80 0.33
CA LEU A 181 11.18 -46.55 -0.78
C LEU A 181 10.85 -47.93 -0.20
N ASP A 182 9.57 -48.22 0.03
CA ASP A 182 9.07 -49.52 0.48
C ASP A 182 9.29 -50.56 -0.63
N LEU A 183 10.53 -51.04 -0.75
CA LEU A 183 10.83 -52.32 -1.36
C LEU A 183 10.66 -53.36 -0.27
N GLY A 184 9.59 -54.16 -0.38
CA GLY A 184 9.24 -55.25 0.53
C GLY A 184 10.32 -56.32 0.63
N LEU A 185 11.35 -56.05 1.43
CA LEU A 185 12.44 -56.97 1.76
C LEU A 185 12.43 -57.26 3.26
N SER A 186 12.46 -58.55 3.59
CA SER A 186 12.27 -59.10 4.93
C SER A 186 13.30 -58.62 5.96
N PRO A 187 12.94 -58.55 7.26
CA PRO A 187 13.76 -57.96 8.33
C PRO A 187 15.14 -58.61 8.54
N PHE A 188 15.32 -59.85 8.07
CA PHE A 188 16.62 -60.54 8.16
C PHE A 188 17.67 -60.07 7.14
N ALA A 189 17.26 -59.45 6.02
CA ALA A 189 18.20 -58.92 5.01
C ALA A 189 18.85 -57.59 5.45
N GLN A 190 18.11 -56.75 6.20
CA GLN A 190 18.58 -55.44 6.66
C GLN A 190 19.75 -55.54 7.67
N HIS A 191 19.75 -56.56 8.53
CA HIS A 191 20.83 -56.77 9.50
C HIS A 191 22.16 -57.17 8.86
N ARG A 192 22.14 -57.86 7.71
CA ARG A 192 23.37 -58.28 6.99
C ARG A 192 23.99 -57.11 6.22
N ALA A 193 23.18 -56.24 5.61
CA ALA A 193 23.64 -55.05 4.90
C ALA A 193 24.28 -54.00 5.83
N ALA A 194 23.69 -53.78 7.03
CA ALA A 194 24.25 -52.86 8.02
C ALA A 194 25.62 -53.33 8.56
N ARG A 195 25.87 -54.64 8.59
CA ARG A 195 27.16 -55.20 9.02
C ARG A 195 28.25 -55.07 7.95
N LEU A 196 27.89 -55.19 6.66
CA LEU A 196 28.83 -54.99 5.54
C LEU A 196 29.24 -53.52 5.37
N MET A 197 28.33 -52.56 5.56
CA MET A 197 28.68 -51.13 5.50
C MET A 197 29.63 -50.67 6.62
N ARG A 198 29.56 -51.29 7.81
CA ARG A 198 30.45 -50.95 8.93
C ARG A 198 31.89 -51.46 8.72
N LEU A 199 32.06 -52.60 8.05
CA LEU A 199 33.40 -53.14 7.72
C LEU A 199 34.08 -52.36 6.57
N GLY A 200 33.31 -51.82 5.61
CA GLY A 200 33.86 -50.94 4.57
C GLY A 200 34.37 -49.60 5.11
N ALA A 201 33.73 -49.06 6.15
CA ALA A 201 34.09 -47.77 6.74
C ALA A 201 35.30 -47.82 7.70
N SER A 202 35.77 -49.01 8.11
CA SER A 202 37.04 -49.17 8.84
C SER A 202 38.21 -49.31 7.87
N ALA A 203 38.03 -50.02 6.74
CA ALA A 203 39.06 -50.14 5.70
C ALA A 203 39.40 -48.79 5.04
N ALA A 204 38.41 -47.93 4.79
CA ALA A 204 38.63 -46.62 4.17
C ALA A 204 39.36 -45.61 5.07
N ARG A 205 39.33 -45.77 6.41
CA ARG A 205 40.02 -44.85 7.35
C ARG A 205 41.49 -45.18 7.57
N GLN A 206 41.92 -46.41 7.26
CA GLN A 206 43.32 -46.82 7.39
C GLN A 206 44.15 -46.46 6.15
N ALA A 207 43.50 -46.14 5.02
CA ALA A 207 44.16 -45.77 3.76
C ALA A 207 44.39 -44.26 3.58
N SER A 208 43.80 -43.39 4.43
CA SER A 208 43.89 -41.92 4.31
C SER A 208 44.84 -41.28 5.34
N GLY A 209 45.70 -42.08 5.96
CA GLY A 209 46.60 -41.66 7.04
C GLY A 209 48.03 -42.10 6.80
N ILE A 210 48.54 -42.01 5.56
CA ILE A 210 49.96 -42.07 5.25
C ILE A 210 50.19 -41.14 4.05
N THR A 211 51.13 -40.20 4.22
CA THR A 211 51.63 -39.14 3.30
C THR A 211 50.71 -37.97 2.97
#